data_AF-A0A379SBA6-F1
#
_entry.id   AF-A0A379SBA6-F1
#
_cell.length_a   1.000
_cell.length_b   1.000
_cell.length_c   1.000
_cell.angle_alpha   90.00
_cell.angle_beta   90.00
_cell.angle_gamma   90.00
#
_symmetry.space_group_name_H-M   'P 1'
#
loop_
_entity.id
_entity.type
_entity.pdbx_description
1 polymer ?
#
loop_
_entity_poly.entity_id
_entity_poly.type
_entity_poly.pdbx_seq_one_letter_code
_entity_poly.pdbx_strand_id
1 'polypeptide(L)' 'MSLKGLRFTLEVDGQEPDTFAVVSFRLIQRQSTPFVLSVNVASDSFMQTAEMLLEKKAVLTIWQGILRSVT' A
#
# COMPACT_ATOMS: atom_id res chain seq x y z
N MET A 1 -4.68 -19.87 -4.47
CA MET A 1 -4.70 -18.40 -4.68
C MET A 1 -4.33 -18.10 -6.14
N SER A 2 -5.07 -17.23 -6.84
CA SER A 2 -4.87 -16.94 -8.27
C SER A 2 -3.50 -16.29 -8.53
N LEU A 3 -2.73 -16.84 -9.48
CA LEU A 3 -1.42 -16.32 -9.93
C LEU A 3 -1.53 -15.15 -10.92
N LYS A 4 -2.72 -14.60 -11.14
CA LYS A 4 -2.98 -13.54 -12.11
C LYS A 4 -3.71 -12.38 -11.44
N GLY A 5 -3.07 -11.21 -11.39
CA GLY A 5 -3.63 -9.96 -10.84
C GLY A 5 -2.54 -9.02 -10.29
N LEU A 6 -2.80 -7.71 -10.30
CA LEU A 6 -1.99 -6.72 -9.59
C LEU A 6 -2.07 -7.02 -8.09
N ARG A 7 -0.94 -7.32 -7.45
CA ARG A 7 -0.88 -7.53 -6.00
C ARG A 7 -0.24 -6.31 -5.37
N PHE A 8 -0.72 -5.94 -4.20
CA PHE A 8 -0.10 -4.90 -3.39
C PHE A 8 -0.36 -5.15 -1.90
N THR A 9 0.55 -4.67 -1.05
CA THR A 9 0.42 -4.65 0.42
C THR A 9 0.87 -3.30 0.94
N LEU A 10 0.33 -2.91 2.08
CA LEU A 10 0.80 -1.75 2.84
C LEU A 10 1.30 -2.22 4.20
N GLU A 11 2.55 -1.92 4.50
CA GLU A 11 3.15 -2.13 5.82
C GLU A 11 3.33 -0.77 6.49
N VAL A 12 2.98 -0.68 7.76
CA VAL A 12 3.15 0.53 8.58
C VAL A 12 3.88 0.12 9.86
N ASP A 13 4.99 0.79 10.17
CA ASP A 13 5.80 0.46 11.35
C ASP A 13 4.95 0.49 12.63
N GLY A 14 4.97 -0.62 13.39
CA GLY A 14 4.21 -0.77 14.63
C GLY A 14 2.78 -1.26 14.45
N GLN A 15 2.35 -1.60 13.24
CA GLN A 15 1.08 -2.27 12.96
C GLN A 15 1.33 -3.74 12.62
N GLU A 16 0.41 -4.61 13.02
CA GLU A 16 0.44 -6.02 12.63
C GLU A 16 0.30 -6.15 11.10
N PRO A 17 0.89 -7.19 10.49
CA PRO A 17 0.62 -7.53 9.09
C PRO A 17 -0.88 -7.64 8.83
N ASP A 18 -1.31 -7.28 7.62
CA ASP A 18 -2.71 -7.36 7.18
C ASP A 18 -3.71 -6.48 7.95
N THR A 19 -3.26 -5.62 8.88
CA THR A 19 -4.12 -4.61 9.55
C THR A 19 -4.87 -3.72 8.54
N PHE A 20 -4.22 -3.41 7.42
CA PHE A 20 -4.78 -2.54 6.38
C PHE A 20 -4.92 -3.25 5.05
N ALA A 21 -6.16 -3.40 4.59
CA ALA A 21 -6.47 -3.73 3.21
C ALA A 21 -6.43 -2.45 2.35
N VAL A 22 -5.56 -2.40 1.35
CA VAL A 22 -5.48 -1.26 0.43
C VAL A 22 -6.66 -1.28 -0.54
N VAL A 23 -7.41 -0.17 -0.60
CA VAL A 23 -8.57 -0.01 -1.50
C VAL A 23 -8.16 0.70 -2.79
N SER A 24 -7.33 1.73 -2.68
CA SER A 24 -6.82 2.50 -3.82
C SER A 24 -5.58 3.29 -3.43
N PHE A 25 -4.73 3.63 -4.40
CA PHE A 25 -3.59 4.49 -4.16
C PHE A 25 -3.32 5.43 -5.34
N ARG A 26 -2.61 6.53 -5.06
CA ARG A 26 -2.12 7.49 -6.05
C ARG A 26 -0.72 7.94 -5.65
N LEU A 27 0.22 7.80 -6.58
CA LEU A 27 1.56 8.38 -6.46
C LEU A 27 1.66 9.62 -7.33
N ILE A 28 2.07 10.74 -6.74
CA ILE A 28 2.43 11.98 -7.44
C ILE A 28 3.91 12.24 -7.17
N GLN A 29 4.72 12.22 -8.22
CA GLN A 29 6.15 12.47 -8.13
C GLN A 29 6.62 13.37 -9.27
N ARG A 30 7.61 14.21 -8.98
CA ARG A 30 8.31 15.05 -9.96
C ARG A 30 9.80 15.02 -9.64
N GLN A 31 10.61 15.31 -10.65
CA GLN A 31 12.05 15.33 -10.48
C GLN A 31 12.46 16.38 -9.44
N SER A 32 13.37 16.00 -8.54
CA SER A 32 13.95 16.89 -7.51
C SER A 32 12.96 17.50 -6.52
N THR A 33 11.79 16.85 -6.31
CA THR A 33 10.84 17.22 -5.26
C THR A 33 10.41 15.97 -4.47
N PRO A 34 10.11 16.09 -3.17
CA PRO A 34 9.48 15.01 -2.44
C PRO A 34 8.21 14.52 -3.13
N PHE A 35 7.98 13.21 -3.14
CA PHE A 35 6.76 12.64 -3.68
C PHE A 35 5.62 12.68 -2.65
N VAL A 36 4.39 12.54 -3.14
CA VAL A 36 3.20 12.30 -2.31
C VAL A 36 2.61 10.95 -2.69
N LEU A 37 2.49 10.06 -1.71
CA LEU A 37 1.78 8.80 -1.84
C LEU A 37 0.50 8.87 -1.00
N SER A 38 -0.65 8.86 -1.66
CA SER A 38 -1.96 8.76 -1.01
C SER A 38 -2.46 7.33 -1.12
N VAL A 39 -2.80 6.71 0.02
CA VAL A 39 -3.32 5.35 0.08
C VAL A 39 -4.63 5.38 0.88
N ASN A 40 -5.71 4.91 0.27
CA ASN A 40 -6.96 4.64 0.98
C ASN A 40 -6.95 3.18 1.43
N VAL A 41 -7.23 2.97 2.71
CA VAL A 41 -7.23 1.65 3.33
C VAL A 41 -8.56 1.39 4.03
N ALA A 42 -8.89 0.11 4.15
CA ALA A 42 -9.91 -0.41 5.05
C ALA A 42 -9.21 -1.26 6.12
N SER A 43 -9.75 -1.24 7.33
CA SER A 43 -9.33 -2.08 8.45
C SER A 43 -10.58 -2.72 9.03
N ASP A 44 -10.47 -3.98 9.46
CA ASP A 44 -11.49 -4.63 10.28
C ASP A 44 -11.36 -4.23 11.76
N SER A 45 -10.23 -3.61 12.12
CA SER A 45 -9.95 -3.07 13.45
C SER A 45 -10.33 -1.60 13.52
N PHE A 46 -11.06 -1.23 14.58
CA PHE A 46 -11.41 0.16 14.91
C PHE A 46 -10.46 0.77 15.94
N MET A 47 -9.34 0.09 16.26
CA MET A 47 -8.47 0.42 17.39
C MET A 47 -7.31 1.35 17.03
N GLN A 48 -7.10 1.66 15.76
CA GLN A 48 -5.98 2.52 15.34
C GLN A 48 -6.32 3.99 15.62
N THR A 49 -5.53 4.63 16.48
CA THR A 49 -5.60 6.07 16.71
C THR A 49 -4.60 6.81 15.82
N ALA A 50 -4.73 8.13 15.70
CA ALA A 50 -3.82 8.94 14.89
C ALA A 50 -2.36 8.81 15.38
N GLU A 51 -2.15 8.77 16.69
CA GLU A 51 -0.82 8.68 17.31
C GLU A 51 -0.09 7.37 16.96
N MET A 52 -0.84 6.30 16.70
CA MET A 52 -0.28 5.01 16.29
C MET A 52 0.20 5.01 14.84
N LEU A 53 -0.27 5.94 14.01
CA LEU A 53 -0.05 5.96 12.55
C LEU A 53 0.79 7.15 12.08
N LEU A 54 0.70 8.30 12.77
CA LEU A 54 1.45 9.49 12.42
C LEU A 54 2.96 9.27 12.63
N GLU A 55 3.74 9.84 11.71
CA GLU A 55 5.21 9.79 11.73
C GLU A 55 5.80 8.36 11.73
N LYS A 56 5.01 7.36 11.31
CA LYS A 56 5.47 6.00 11.07
C LYS A 56 5.92 5.84 9.63
N LYS A 57 6.96 5.05 9.43
CA LYS A 57 7.33 4.62 8.07
C LYS A 57 6.22 3.74 7.53
N ALA A 58 5.81 4.01 6.30
CA ALA A 58 4.87 3.20 5.56
C ALA A 58 5.47 2.78 4.22
N VAL A 59 5.26 1.53 3.82
CA VAL A 59 5.77 0.97 2.57
C VAL A 59 4.63 0.32 1.80
N LEU A 60 4.32 0.87 0.62
CA LEU A 60 3.43 0.24 -0.35
C LEU A 60 4.26 -0.63 -1.30
N THR A 61 4.11 -1.94 -1.22
CA THR A 61 4.73 -2.89 -2.15
C THR A 61 3.75 -3.22 -3.26
N ILE A 62 4.21 -3.16 -4.52
CA ILE A 62 3.39 -3.50 -5.70
C ILE A 62 4.12 -4.58 -6.48
N TRP A 63 3.48 -5.75 -6.66
CA TRP A 63 4.01 -6.81 -7.52
C TRP A 63 3.38 -6.71 -8.90
N GLN A 64 4.22 -6.40 -9.88
CA GLN A 64 3.83 -6.47 -11.28
C GLN A 64 4.07 -7.90 -11.78
N GLY A 65 3.00 -8.59 -12.16
CA GLY A 65 3.12 -9.88 -12.86
C GLY A 65 3.68 -9.70 -14.27
N ILE A 66 4.30 -10.72 -14.83
CA ILE A 66 4.67 -10.74 -16.26
C ILE A 66 3.39 -10.97 -17.07
N LEU A 67 2.92 -9.96 -17.80
CA LEU A 67 1.99 -10.16 -18.91
C LEU A 67 2.76 -10.81 -20.06
N ARG A 68 2.84 -12.15 -20.11
CA ARG A 68 3.20 -12.82 -21.36
C ARG A 68 1.99 -12.73 -22.28
N SER A 69 2.05 -11.81 -23.23
CA SER A 69 1.22 -11.87 -24.43
C SER A 69 1.55 -13.19 -25.13
N VAL A 70 0.57 -14.10 -25.21
CA VAL A 70 0.69 -15.29 -26.07
C VAL A 70 0.33 -14.81 -27.47
N THR A 71 1.35 -14.65 -28.32
CA THR A 71 1.18 -14.49 -29.78
C THR A 71 1.24 -15.87 -30.41
#